data_AF-X1IS94-F1
#
_entry.id   AF-X1IS94-F1
#
_cell.length_a   1.000
_cell.length_b   1.000
_cell.length_c   1.000
_cell.angle_alpha   90.00
_cell.angle_beta   90.00
_cell.angle_gamma   90.00
#
_symmetry.space_group_name_H-M   'P 1'
#
loop_
_entity.id
_entity.type
_entity.pdbx_description
1 polymer ?
#
loop_
_entity_poly.entity_id
_entity_poly.type
_entity_poly.pdbx_seq_one_letter_code
_entity_poly.pdbx_strand_id
1 'polypeptide(L)' 'AGKPPGYDIFISTVQEEDKQEITVKVSRDGHHLFELTTIKVDW' A
#
# COMPACT_ATOMS: atom_id res chain seq x y z
N ALA A 1 18.05 16.79 17.84
CA ALA A 1 16.80 16.00 17.75
C ALA A 1 16.81 15.27 16.41
N GLY A 2 16.85 13.94 16.42
CA GLY A 2 16.81 13.14 15.18
C GLY A 2 15.40 13.15 14.61
N LYS A 3 15.27 13.45 13.31
CA LYS A 3 14.00 13.34 12.57
C LYS A 3 13.40 11.96 12.88
N PRO A 4 12.13 11.85 13.31
CA PRO A 4 11.52 10.54 13.47
C PRO A 4 11.69 9.77 12.15
N PRO A 5 12.05 8.48 12.21
CA PRO A 5 12.27 7.68 11.02
C PRO A 5 11.02 7.75 10.15
N GLY A 6 11.19 8.26 8.93
CA GLY A 6 10.08 8.46 8.01
C GLY A 6 9.55 7.10 7.56
N TYR A 7 8.23 6.97 7.49
CA TYR A 7 7.61 5.86 6.80
C TYR A 7 7.46 6.21 5.32
N ASP A 8 7.82 5.27 4.46
CA ASP A 8 7.51 5.32 3.04
C ASP A 8 6.21 4.53 2.83
N ILE A 9 5.18 5.20 2.32
CA ILE A 9 3.88 4.59 2.02
C ILE A 9 3.70 4.58 0.51
N PHE A 10 3.57 3.40 -0.07
CA PHE A 10 3.28 3.20 -1.48
C PHE A 10 1.86 2.67 -1.65
N ILE A 11 1.09 3.27 -2.54
CA ILE A 11 -0.28 2.85 -2.87
C ILE A 11 -0.31 2.54 -4.36
N SER A 12 -0.70 1.31 -4.71
CA SER A 12 -1.01 0.92 -6.09
C SER A 12 -2.46 0.52 -6.22
N THR A 13 -3.09 1.00 -7.28
CA THR A 13 -4.44 0.63 -7.66
C THR A 13 -4.39 -0.05 -9.02
N VAL A 14 -4.98 -1.23 -9.13
CA VAL A 14 -5.19 -1.95 -10.39
C VAL A 14 -6.70 -2.03 -10.62
N GLN A 15 -7.16 -1.55 -11.77
CA GLN A 15 -8.57 -1.57 -12.15
C GLN A 15 -8.75 -2.58 -13.31
N GLU A 16 -9.62 -3.55 -13.09
CA GLU A 16 -10.18 -4.48 -14.08
C GLU A 16 -11.69 -4.15 -14.22
N GLU A 17 -12.37 -4.67 -15.26
CA GLU A 17 -13.75 -4.26 -15.62
C GLU A 17 -14.72 -4.18 -14.43
N ASP A 18 -14.77 -5.20 -13.58
CA ASP A 18 -15.68 -5.28 -12.43
C ASP A 18 -14.95 -5.37 -11.07
N LYS A 19 -13.64 -5.17 -11.08
CA LYS A 19 -12.77 -5.41 -9.92
C LYS A 19 -11.76 -4.28 -9.78
N GLN A 20 -11.64 -3.76 -8.56
CA GLN A 20 -10.61 -2.81 -8.18
C GLN A 20 -9.75 -3.42 -7.08
N GLU A 21 -8.45 -3.53 -7.32
CA GLU A 21 -7.48 -4.00 -6.35
C GLU A 21 -6.65 -2.82 -5.85
N ILE A 22 -6.56 -2.67 -4.54
CA ILE A 22 -5.80 -1.61 -3.87
C ILE A 22 -4.77 -2.27 -2.98
N THR A 23 -3.50 -2.01 -3.23
CA THR A 23 -2.38 -2.46 -2.40
C THR A 23 -1.71 -1.28 -1.73
N VAL A 24 -1.60 -1.34 -0.40
CA VAL A 24 -0.85 -0.40 0.42
C VAL A 24 0.39 -1.12 0.94
N LYS A 25 1.57 -0.59 0.62
CA LYS A 25 2.85 -1.07 1.14
C LYS A 25 3.44 -0.01 2.05
N VAL A 26 3.92 -0.43 3.21
CA VAL A 26 4.63 0.44 4.14
C VAL A 26 6.03 -0.10 4.35
N SER A 27 7.01 0.77 4.14
CA SER A 27 8.42 0.52 4.39
C SER A 27 9.04 1.60 5.26
N ARG A 28 10.19 1.29 5.84
CA ARG A 28 10.99 2.21 6.63
C ARG A 28 12.45 1.95 6.36
N ASP A 29 13.20 2.98 5.99
CA ASP A 29 14.65 2.89 5.72
C ASP A 29 14.99 1.76 4.72
N GLY A 30 14.10 1.52 3.74
CA GLY A 30 14.22 0.42 2.76
C GLY A 30 13.76 -0.96 3.24
N HIS A 31 13.38 -1.12 4.52
CA HIS A 31 12.85 -2.36 5.07
C HIS A 31 11.33 -2.43 4.91
N HIS A 32 10.83 -3.59 4.45
CA HIS A 32 9.40 -3.86 4.40
C HIS A 32 8.82 -4.01 5.81
N LEU A 33 7.71 -3.32 6.11
CA LEU A 33 6.98 -3.46 7.37
C LEU A 33 5.71 -4.27 7.20
N PHE A 34 4.82 -3.85 6.28
CA PHE A 34 3.62 -4.61 5.95
C PHE A 34 3.08 -4.25 4.56
N GLU A 35 2.25 -5.16 4.03
CA GLU A 35 1.48 -5.00 2.80
C GLU A 35 0.03 -5.39 3.08
N LEU A 36 -0.92 -4.56 2.64
CA LEU A 36 -2.35 -4.85 2.68
C LEU A 36 -2.91 -4.70 1.28
N THR A 37 -3.50 -5.78 0.76
CA THR A 37 -4.26 -5.75 -0.49
C THR A 37 -5.74 -5.92 -0.18
N THR A 38 -6.56 -4.99 -0.66
CA THR A 38 -8.02 -5.06 -0.61
C THR A 38 -8.55 -5.15 -2.03
N ILE A 39 -9.54 -6.02 -2.22
CA ILE A 39 -10.24 -6.18 -3.49
C ILE A 39 -11.65 -5.66 -3.29
N LYS A 40 -12.02 -4.64 -4.07
CA LYS A 40 -13.40 -4.22 -4.26
C LYS A 40 -13.91 -4.89 -5.52
N VAL A 41 -15.06 -5.55 -5.42
CA VAL A 41 -15.82 -6.12 -6.53
C VAL A 41 -17.22 -5.56 -6.44
N ASP A 42 -17.76 -5.10 -7.56
CA ASP A 42 -19.16 -4.70 -7.65
C ASP A 42 -19.99 -5.98 -7.86
N TRP A 43 -20.76 -6.36 -6.85
CA TRP A 43 -21.63 -7.55 -6.83
C TRP A 43 -23.10 -7.18 -7.01
#